data_AF-A0A352C4D9-F1
#
_entry.id   AF-A0A352C4D9-F1
#
_cell.length_a   1.000
_cell.length_b   1.000
_cell.length_c   1.000
_cell.angle_alpha   90.00
_cell.angle_beta   90.00
_cell.angle_gamma   90.00
#
_symmetry.space_group_name_H-M   'P 1'
#
loop_
_entity.id
_entity.type
_entity.pdbx_description
1 polymer ?
#
loop_
_entity_poly.entity_id
_entity_poly.type
_entity_poly.pdbx_seq_one_letter_code
_entity_poly.pdbx_strand_id
1 'polypeptide(L)'
;MEMYDEVLQKIVDYVLNPPEFSKTAIHNACWSFLDAIGCGILALDFPTCKKLLGPVVPGAFCEMGSRVPGCDWELDPVQAAFNIGTMIRWLDYNDTWLAAEWAHPSDNLGAILAVCDFVNRRENKDWTLETVIHAMIMAYEI
;
A
#
# COMPACT_ATOMS: atom_id res chain seq x y z
N MET A 1 4.26 -24.33 25.19
CA MET A 1 4.34 -23.45 24.01
C MET A 1 4.55 -22.06 24.57
N GLU A 2 5.65 -21.40 24.24
CA GLU A 2 5.88 -20.03 24.70
C GLU A 2 4.83 -19.12 24.04
N MET A 3 4.21 -18.26 24.84
CA MET A 3 3.31 -17.23 24.35
C MET A 3 4.13 -16.11 23.72
N TYR A 4 3.65 -15.59 22.58
CA TYR A 4 4.17 -14.36 22.01
C TYR A 4 3.89 -13.16 22.93
N ASP A 5 4.63 -12.08 22.70
CA ASP A 5 4.38 -10.78 23.34
C ASP A 5 2.92 -10.35 23.15
N GLU A 6 2.32 -9.77 24.19
CA GLU A 6 0.90 -9.39 24.20
C GLU A 6 0.55 -8.40 23.08
N VAL A 7 1.45 -7.47 22.75
CA VAL A 7 1.23 -6.49 21.68
C VAL A 7 1.19 -7.19 20.33
N LEU A 8 2.12 -8.12 20.08
CA LEU A 8 2.14 -8.91 18.85
C LEU A 8 0.87 -9.75 18.71
N GLN A 9 0.42 -10.37 19.81
CA GLN A 9 -0.80 -11.16 19.80
C GLN A 9 -2.02 -10.31 19.47
N LYS A 10 -2.16 -9.11 20.05
CA LYS A 10 -3.27 -8.18 19.77
C LYS A 10 -3.31 -7.74 18.31
N ILE A 11 -2.16 -7.43 17.71
CA ILE A 11 -2.08 -7.05 16.29
C ILE A 11 -2.53 -8.22 15.41
N VAL A 12 -2.04 -9.42 15.68
CA VAL A 12 -2.42 -10.63 14.92
C VAL A 12 -3.91 -10.92 15.06
N ASP A 13 -4.45 -10.86 16.27
CA ASP A 13 -5.87 -11.11 16.53
C ASP A 13 -6.76 -10.11 15.81
N TYR A 14 -6.37 -8.83 15.79
CA TYR A 14 -7.07 -7.76 15.06
C TYR A 14 -7.05 -7.98 13.54
N VAL A 15 -5.90 -8.31 12.96
CA VAL A 15 -5.77 -8.51 11.50
C VAL A 15 -6.50 -9.76 11.03
N LEU A 16 -6.46 -10.84 11.81
CA LEU A 16 -7.13 -12.10 11.45
C LEU A 16 -8.63 -12.09 11.73
N ASN A 17 -9.09 -11.28 12.69
CA ASN A 17 -10.50 -11.18 13.07
C ASN A 17 -10.91 -9.69 13.20
N PRO A 18 -10.88 -8.92 12.11
CA PRO A 18 -11.20 -7.50 12.18
C PRO A 18 -12.68 -7.29 12.52
N PRO A 19 -13.01 -6.19 13.21
CA PRO A 19 -14.41 -5.81 13.43
C PRO A 19 -15.07 -5.42 12.10
N GLU A 20 -16.40 -5.31 12.10
CA GLU A 20 -17.10 -4.66 11.00
C GLU A 20 -16.69 -3.18 10.93
N PHE A 21 -16.16 -2.74 9.79
CA PHE A 21 -15.74 -1.36 9.61
C PHE A 21 -16.94 -0.44 9.41
N SER A 22 -16.90 0.72 10.08
CA SER A 22 -17.96 1.71 9.91
C SER A 22 -18.01 2.24 8.46
N LYS A 23 -19.21 2.64 8.01
CA LYS A 23 -19.39 3.28 6.70
C LYS A 23 -18.49 4.51 6.52
N THR A 24 -18.25 5.26 7.59
CA THR A 24 -17.36 6.42 7.59
C THR A 24 -15.90 6.01 7.39
N ALA A 25 -15.44 4.94 8.06
CA ALA A 25 -14.09 4.44 7.87
C ALA A 25 -13.85 3.99 6.43
N ILE A 26 -14.78 3.20 5.87
CA ILE A 26 -14.72 2.76 4.46
C ILE A 26 -14.72 3.98 3.51
N HIS A 27 -15.61 4.94 3.75
CA HIS A 27 -15.70 6.14 2.92
C HIS A 27 -14.41 6.97 2.94
N ASN A 28 -13.83 7.19 4.12
CA ASN A 28 -12.59 7.97 4.28
C ASN A 28 -11.37 7.23 3.74
N ALA A 29 -11.33 5.90 3.87
CA ALA A 29 -10.27 5.08 3.28
C ALA A 29 -10.32 5.14 1.74
N CYS A 30 -11.51 5.16 1.13
CA CYS A 30 -11.63 5.41 -0.32
C CYS A 30 -11.06 6.78 -0.73
N TRP A 31 -11.31 7.83 0.04
CA TRP A 31 -10.71 9.15 -0.21
C TRP A 31 -9.19 9.12 -0.05
N SER A 32 -8.69 8.50 1.01
CA SER A 32 -7.26 8.36 1.28
C SER A 32 -6.55 7.57 0.18
N PHE A 33 -7.20 6.52 -0.36
CA PHE A 33 -6.69 5.77 -1.52
C PHE A 33 -6.57 6.65 -2.76
N LEU A 34 -7.62 7.40 -3.11
CA LEU A 34 -7.61 8.27 -4.29
C LEU A 34 -6.59 9.40 -4.15
N ASP A 35 -6.49 9.99 -2.97
CA ASP A 35 -5.54 11.05 -2.64
C ASP A 35 -4.08 10.57 -2.76
N ALA A 36 -3.75 9.43 -2.12
CA ALA A 36 -2.41 8.86 -2.18
C ALA A 36 -1.99 8.50 -3.61
N ILE A 37 -2.90 7.89 -4.39
CA ILE A 37 -2.64 7.63 -5.83
C ILE A 37 -2.44 8.94 -6.59
N GLY A 38 -3.24 9.97 -6.34
CA GLY A 38 -3.06 11.30 -6.92
C GLY A 38 -1.69 11.91 -6.64
N CYS A 39 -1.25 11.86 -5.37
CA CYS A 39 0.09 12.27 -4.96
C CYS A 39 1.17 11.49 -5.70
N GLY A 40 1.00 10.17 -5.82
CA GLY A 40 1.94 9.30 -6.52
C GLY A 40 2.06 9.60 -8.01
N ILE A 41 0.95 9.86 -8.69
CA ILE A 41 0.96 10.25 -10.11
C ILE A 41 1.65 11.60 -10.30
N LEU A 42 1.41 12.58 -9.41
CA LEU A 42 2.11 13.88 -9.47
C LEU A 42 3.62 13.74 -9.24
N ALA A 43 4.05 12.82 -8.37
CA ALA A 43 5.48 12.54 -8.16
C ALA A 43 6.19 12.06 -9.44
N LEU A 44 5.46 11.48 -10.40
CA LEU A 44 5.94 11.15 -11.74
C LEU A 44 6.17 12.39 -12.63
N ASP A 45 6.14 13.62 -12.14
CA ASP A 45 6.69 14.77 -12.87
C ASP A 45 8.10 15.15 -12.38
N PHE A 46 8.58 14.52 -11.31
CA PHE A 46 9.83 14.90 -10.65
C PHE A 46 10.95 13.91 -11.01
N PRO A 47 11.98 14.32 -11.78
CA PRO A 47 13.09 13.43 -12.16
C PRO A 47 13.83 12.83 -10.96
N THR A 48 13.83 13.53 -9.82
CA THR A 48 14.41 13.07 -8.56
C THR A 48 13.67 11.88 -7.95
N CYS A 49 12.35 11.79 -8.15
CA CYS A 49 11.56 10.62 -7.81
C CYS A 49 11.80 9.51 -8.84
N LYS A 50 11.59 9.81 -10.13
CA LYS A 50 11.67 8.82 -11.23
C LYS A 50 12.96 8.02 -11.26
N LYS A 51 14.10 8.66 -10.96
CA LYS A 51 15.41 7.99 -11.00
C LYS A 51 15.54 6.82 -10.01
N LEU A 52 14.66 6.73 -9.01
CA LEU A 52 14.64 5.66 -8.01
C LEU A 52 13.63 4.55 -8.37
N LEU A 53 12.78 4.78 -9.37
CA LEU A 53 11.71 3.88 -9.76
C LEU A 53 12.19 2.87 -10.82
N GLY A 54 11.35 1.87 -11.09
CA GLY A 54 11.58 0.81 -12.05
C GLY A 54 12.19 -0.45 -11.44
N PRO A 55 12.54 -1.43 -12.30
CA PRO A 55 13.21 -2.64 -11.86
C PRO A 55 14.65 -2.35 -11.40
N VAL A 56 15.14 -3.12 -10.43
CA VAL A 56 16.54 -3.03 -9.96
C VAL A 56 17.53 -3.27 -11.11
N VAL A 57 17.23 -4.24 -11.97
CA VAL A 57 18.00 -4.53 -13.19
C VAL A 57 17.23 -3.99 -14.39
N PRO A 58 17.77 -3.03 -15.16
CA PRO A 58 17.10 -2.50 -16.34
C PRO A 58 16.68 -3.60 -17.32
N GLY A 59 15.41 -3.57 -17.73
CA GLY A 59 14.81 -4.59 -18.61
C GLY A 59 14.30 -5.85 -17.89
N ALA A 60 14.47 -5.98 -16.57
CA ALA A 60 13.81 -7.04 -15.83
C ALA A 60 12.29 -6.86 -15.86
N PHE A 61 11.60 -7.98 -15.96
CA PHE A 61 10.15 -8.08 -16.07
C PHE A 61 9.67 -9.27 -15.26
N CYS A 62 8.61 -9.10 -14.47
CA CYS A 62 7.96 -10.17 -13.74
C CYS A 62 6.61 -10.48 -14.41
N GLU A 63 6.52 -11.63 -15.08
CA GLU A 63 5.24 -12.08 -15.64
C GLU A 63 4.21 -12.27 -14.52
N MET A 64 3.04 -11.63 -14.71
CA MET A 64 2.00 -11.52 -13.68
C MET A 64 2.52 -10.88 -12.37
N GLY A 65 3.44 -9.93 -12.50
CA GLY A 65 3.99 -9.14 -11.40
C GLY A 65 2.99 -8.12 -10.83
N SER A 66 3.40 -7.32 -9.87
CA SER A 66 2.64 -6.12 -9.48
C SER A 66 2.86 -5.01 -10.49
N ARG A 67 1.81 -4.30 -10.87
CA ARG A 67 1.90 -3.09 -11.69
C ARG A 67 2.11 -1.84 -10.84
N VAL A 68 2.85 -0.88 -11.37
CA VAL A 68 3.05 0.44 -10.75
C VAL A 68 2.13 1.46 -11.44
N PRO A 69 1.20 2.13 -10.71
CA PRO A 69 0.29 3.11 -11.31
C PRO A 69 1.02 4.20 -12.10
N GLY A 70 0.56 4.51 -13.31
CA GLY A 70 1.18 5.53 -14.17
C GLY A 70 2.50 5.10 -14.83
N CYS A 71 2.88 3.82 -14.76
CA CYS A 71 4.08 3.25 -15.38
C CYS A 71 3.77 1.94 -16.11
N ASP A 72 4.63 1.55 -17.05
CA ASP A 72 4.48 0.32 -17.85
C ASP A 72 5.21 -0.90 -17.25
N TRP A 73 5.55 -0.85 -15.96
CA TRP A 73 6.33 -1.91 -15.30
C TRP A 73 5.45 -2.98 -14.67
N GLU A 74 5.86 -4.23 -14.83
CA GLU A 74 5.44 -5.36 -14.01
C GLU A 74 6.65 -5.89 -13.21
N LEU A 75 6.57 -5.75 -11.89
CA LEU A 75 7.68 -5.99 -10.97
C LEU A 75 7.32 -7.09 -9.97
N ASP A 76 8.31 -7.63 -9.27
CA ASP A 76 8.01 -8.41 -8.05
C ASP A 76 7.34 -7.50 -7.00
N PRO A 77 6.54 -8.06 -6.06
CA PRO A 77 5.75 -7.25 -5.14
C PRO A 77 6.60 -6.40 -4.18
N VAL A 78 7.86 -6.77 -3.92
CA VAL A 78 8.76 -5.99 -3.07
C VAL A 78 9.19 -4.73 -3.81
N GLN A 79 9.67 -4.88 -5.05
CA GLN A 79 10.09 -3.73 -5.84
C GLN A 79 8.91 -2.82 -6.20
N ALA A 80 7.73 -3.37 -6.51
CA ALA A 80 6.53 -2.57 -6.73
C ALA A 80 6.09 -1.81 -5.46
N ALA A 81 6.15 -2.44 -4.28
CA ALA A 81 5.83 -1.78 -3.02
C ALA A 81 6.74 -0.57 -2.78
N PHE A 82 8.05 -0.73 -3.01
CA PHE A 82 9.00 0.38 -2.94
C PHE A 82 8.66 1.49 -3.94
N ASN A 83 8.33 1.14 -5.18
CA ASN A 83 7.98 2.11 -6.22
C ASN A 83 6.75 2.93 -5.83
N ILE A 84 5.66 2.25 -5.47
CA ILE A 84 4.39 2.89 -5.10
C ILE A 84 4.58 3.72 -3.82
N GLY A 85 5.19 3.16 -2.78
CA GLY A 85 5.46 3.87 -1.52
C GLY A 85 6.32 5.12 -1.72
N THR A 86 7.37 5.02 -2.53
CA THR A 86 8.22 6.17 -2.90
C THR A 86 7.41 7.25 -3.58
N MET A 87 6.56 6.89 -4.54
CA MET A 87 5.74 7.83 -5.29
C MET A 87 4.76 8.57 -4.38
N ILE A 88 3.96 7.84 -3.59
CA ILE A 88 2.86 8.45 -2.82
C ILE A 88 3.38 9.40 -1.73
N ARG A 89 4.57 9.14 -1.19
CA ARG A 89 5.17 9.95 -0.12
C ARG A 89 6.05 11.09 -0.63
N TRP A 90 6.47 11.06 -1.90
CA TRP A 90 7.58 11.86 -2.43
C TRP A 90 7.46 13.37 -2.17
N LEU A 91 6.25 13.91 -2.33
CA LEU A 91 5.99 15.35 -2.31
C LEU A 91 5.50 15.87 -0.96
N ASP A 92 5.33 14.99 0.03
CA ASP A 92 4.78 15.36 1.35
C ASP A 92 3.38 15.97 1.28
N TYR A 93 2.56 15.45 0.35
CA TYR A 93 1.17 15.86 0.12
C TYR A 93 0.14 14.82 0.53
N ASN A 94 0.58 13.58 0.80
CA ASN A 94 -0.31 12.53 1.27
C ASN A 94 -0.75 12.79 2.71
N ASP A 95 -1.70 11.98 3.19
CA ASP A 95 -2.34 12.14 4.48
C ASP A 95 -1.38 12.21 5.68
N THR A 96 -1.91 12.55 6.86
CA THR A 96 -1.10 12.68 8.07
C THR A 96 -1.89 12.28 9.30
N TRP A 97 -1.22 11.60 10.22
CA TRP A 97 -1.70 11.32 11.57
C TRP A 97 -0.75 11.95 12.60
N LEU A 98 -1.30 12.82 13.45
CA LEU A 98 -0.55 13.56 14.46
C LEU A 98 -0.97 13.10 15.86
N ALA A 99 -0.12 12.31 16.51
CA ALA A 99 -0.32 11.83 17.87
C ALA A 99 0.97 12.02 18.70
N ALA A 100 1.23 11.12 19.65
CA ALA A 100 2.52 11.08 20.35
C ALA A 100 3.68 10.83 19.39
N GLU A 101 3.43 10.06 18.33
CA GLU A 101 4.29 9.91 17.15
C GLU A 101 3.59 10.52 15.93
N TRP A 102 4.37 11.00 14.97
CA TRP A 102 3.83 11.55 13.72
C TRP A 102 3.99 10.52 12.60
N ALA A 103 2.96 10.36 11.78
CA ALA A 103 2.95 9.34 10.73
C ALA A 103 2.18 9.78 9.50
N HIS A 104 2.41 9.06 8.41
CA HIS A 104 1.63 9.10 7.17
C HIS A 104 1.09 7.70 6.90
N PRO A 105 -0.07 7.32 7.46
CA PRO A 105 -0.55 5.94 7.37
C PRO A 105 -0.80 5.46 5.93
N SER A 106 -1.07 6.39 4.99
CA SER A 106 -1.17 6.06 3.56
C SER A 106 0.10 5.47 2.97
N ASP A 107 1.27 5.63 3.60
CA ASP A 107 2.54 5.03 3.15
C ASP A 107 2.43 3.50 3.04
N ASN A 108 1.58 2.86 3.86
CA ASN A 108 1.32 1.41 3.81
C ASN A 108 0.64 0.96 2.51
N LEU A 109 -0.01 1.87 1.77
CA LEU A 109 -0.66 1.56 0.49
C LEU A 109 0.33 0.96 -0.52
N GLY A 110 1.61 1.33 -0.46
CA GLY A 110 2.62 0.76 -1.34
C GLY A 110 2.68 -0.76 -1.26
N ALA A 111 2.82 -1.30 -0.05
CA ALA A 111 2.85 -2.74 0.18
C ALA A 111 1.49 -3.41 -0.06
N ILE A 112 0.41 -2.81 0.44
CA ILE A 112 -0.95 -3.36 0.30
C ILE A 112 -1.31 -3.52 -1.17
N LEU A 113 -1.17 -2.46 -1.97
CA LEU A 113 -1.55 -2.49 -3.38
C LEU A 113 -0.67 -3.42 -4.20
N ALA A 114 0.65 -3.41 -3.96
CA ALA A 114 1.57 -4.30 -4.66
C ALA A 114 1.25 -5.77 -4.40
N VAL A 115 1.07 -6.17 -3.14
CA VAL A 115 0.76 -7.56 -2.77
C VAL A 115 -0.62 -7.97 -3.26
N CYS A 116 -1.63 -7.10 -3.13
CA CYS A 116 -2.97 -7.37 -3.64
C CYS A 116 -2.96 -7.59 -5.16
N ASP A 117 -2.32 -6.72 -5.96
CA ASP A 117 -2.25 -6.89 -7.42
C ASP A 117 -1.47 -8.17 -7.78
N PHE A 118 -0.34 -8.44 -7.12
CA PHE A 118 0.46 -9.64 -7.37
C PHE A 118 -0.30 -10.95 -7.13
N VAL A 119 -0.88 -11.09 -5.94
CA VAL A 119 -1.59 -12.31 -5.53
C VAL A 119 -2.86 -12.47 -6.36
N ASN A 120 -3.59 -11.39 -6.61
CA ASN A 120 -4.81 -11.46 -7.41
C ASN A 120 -4.52 -11.90 -8.86
N ARG A 121 -3.44 -11.38 -9.47
CA ARG A 121 -3.01 -11.78 -10.83
C ARG A 121 -2.49 -13.22 -10.90
N ARG A 122 -1.77 -13.70 -9.89
CA ARG A 122 -1.17 -15.06 -9.91
C ARG A 122 -2.08 -16.17 -9.45
N GLU A 123 -2.86 -15.92 -8.40
CA GLU A 123 -3.71 -16.94 -7.79
C GLU A 123 -5.16 -16.87 -8.28
N ASN A 124 -5.46 -15.96 -9.22
CA ASN A 124 -6.80 -15.73 -9.76
C ASN A 124 -7.84 -15.60 -8.63
N LYS A 125 -7.51 -14.77 -7.63
CA LYS A 125 -8.45 -14.40 -6.57
C LYS A 125 -9.52 -13.48 -7.14
N ASP A 126 -10.62 -13.36 -6.41
CA ASP A 126 -11.68 -12.38 -6.66
C ASP A 126 -11.52 -11.17 -5.73
N TRP A 127 -10.29 -10.78 -5.40
CA TRP A 127 -10.07 -9.60 -4.57
C TRP A 127 -10.44 -8.34 -5.34
N THR A 128 -11.22 -7.49 -4.67
CA THR A 128 -11.68 -6.23 -5.23
C THR A 128 -10.96 -5.07 -4.55
N LEU A 129 -11.27 -3.84 -4.98
CA LEU A 129 -10.81 -2.64 -4.26
C LEU A 129 -11.25 -2.65 -2.79
N GLU A 130 -12.37 -3.30 -2.45
CA GLU A 130 -12.81 -3.45 -1.06
C GLU A 130 -11.77 -4.16 -0.19
N THR A 131 -11.10 -5.19 -0.71
CA THR A 131 -10.00 -5.88 -0.02
C THR A 131 -8.86 -4.91 0.32
N VAL A 132 -8.48 -4.06 -0.64
CA VAL A 132 -7.44 -3.03 -0.46
C VAL A 132 -7.87 -2.01 0.59
N ILE A 133 -9.12 -1.54 0.51
CA ILE A 133 -9.68 -0.55 1.45
C ILE A 133 -9.74 -1.10 2.88
N HIS A 134 -10.15 -2.35 3.07
CA HIS A 134 -10.14 -2.99 4.39
C HIS A 134 -8.72 -3.16 4.93
N ALA A 135 -7.76 -3.55 4.09
CA ALA A 135 -6.36 -3.63 4.49
C ALA A 135 -5.77 -2.26 4.86
N MET A 136 -6.14 -1.20 4.13
CA MET A 136 -5.76 0.17 4.49
C MET A 136 -6.30 0.56 5.87
N ILE A 137 -7.59 0.31 6.14
CA ILE A 137 -8.18 0.64 7.46
C ILE A 137 -7.41 -0.06 8.58
N MET A 138 -7.08 -1.35 8.41
CA MET A 138 -6.29 -2.07 9.42
C MET A 138 -4.89 -1.50 9.60
N ALA A 139 -4.22 -1.12 8.51
CA ALA A 139 -2.88 -0.53 8.57
C ALA A 139 -2.86 0.90 9.15
N TYR A 140 -3.99 1.61 9.14
CA TYR A 140 -4.12 2.91 9.81
C TYR A 140 -4.30 2.77 11.31
N GLU A 141 -4.92 1.67 11.75
CA GLU A 141 -5.23 1.44 13.16
C GLU A 141 -4.03 0.88 13.95
N ILE A 142 -3.17 0.09 13.29
CA ILE A 142 -1.94 -0.48 13.87
C ILE A 142 -0.85 0.59 13.97
#